data_AF-A0A257Q1D2-F1
#
_entry.id   AF-A0A257Q1D2-F1
#
_cell.length_a   1.000
_cell.length_b   1.000
_cell.length_c   1.000
_cell.angle_alpha   90.00
_cell.angle_beta   90.00
_cell.angle_gamma   90.00
#
_symmetry.space_group_name_H-M   'P 1'
#
loop_
_entity.id
_entity.type
_entity.pdbx_description
1 polymer ?
#
loop_
_entity_poly.entity_id
_entity_poly.type
_entity_poly.pdbx_seq_one_letter_code
_entity_poly.pdbx_strand_id
1 'polypeptide(L)'
;MSDAKLKPSDEATARQIDLAKQEGALYQRALKYMIEKVADGGDAKRAGDYLVGYAQERAEGMYVLKGEGRLEWTEPTDENCHLEVAVTDALDQRFIPGLKIEATLTPEGGTPIGPFEVPFLWHPGLYHYGRSVKVPGGGKYDLKIKIAPPDFMRHDKVNGKRYAETVEVEFSGITITPGQE
;
A
#
# COMPACT_ATOMS: atom_id res chain seq x y z
N MET A 1 17.55 1.44 -14.57
CA MET A 1 16.09 1.26 -14.40
C MET A 1 15.57 0.66 -15.70
N SER A 2 14.70 -0.35 -15.67
CA SER A 2 14.24 -1.02 -16.90
C SER A 2 13.19 -0.17 -17.62
N ASP A 3 13.39 0.06 -18.92
CA ASP A 3 12.43 0.69 -19.86
C ASP A 3 11.23 -0.21 -20.18
N ALA A 4 10.79 -1.03 -19.24
CA ALA A 4 9.69 -1.96 -19.45
C ALA A 4 8.41 -1.17 -19.78
N LYS A 5 7.69 -1.61 -20.81
CA LYS A 5 6.41 -1.06 -21.24
C LYS A 5 5.47 -2.22 -21.51
N LEU A 6 4.20 -2.07 -21.14
CA LEU A 6 3.16 -2.99 -21.58
C LEU A 6 3.09 -3.01 -23.12
N LYS A 7 2.95 -4.21 -23.68
CA LYS A 7 2.88 -4.44 -25.12
C LYS A 7 1.54 -5.08 -25.47
N PRO A 8 0.97 -4.77 -26.64
CA PRO A 8 -0.16 -5.54 -27.15
C PRO A 8 0.14 -7.04 -27.18
N SER A 9 -0.85 -7.85 -26.82
CA SER A 9 -0.78 -9.30 -26.74
C SER A 9 -2.10 -9.92 -27.21
N ASP A 10 -2.18 -11.25 -27.21
CA ASP A 10 -3.45 -11.96 -27.47
C ASP A 10 -4.53 -11.63 -26.42
N GLU A 11 -4.13 -11.09 -25.26
CA GLU A 11 -4.98 -10.83 -24.09
C GLU A 11 -5.31 -9.34 -23.91
N ALA A 12 -4.41 -8.46 -24.38
CA ALA A 12 -4.55 -7.02 -24.22
C ALA A 12 -4.20 -6.29 -25.51
N THR A 13 -5.19 -5.68 -26.14
CA THR A 13 -5.00 -4.75 -27.25
C THR A 13 -4.34 -3.45 -26.79
N ALA A 14 -3.80 -2.67 -27.73
CA ALA A 14 -3.28 -1.33 -27.44
C ALA A 14 -4.32 -0.43 -26.74
N ARG A 15 -5.61 -0.55 -27.12
CA ARG A 15 -6.69 0.21 -26.50
C ARG A 15 -6.97 -0.24 -25.05
N GLN A 16 -6.95 -1.54 -24.77
CA GLN A 16 -7.11 -2.02 -23.39
C GLN A 16 -5.95 -1.56 -22.50
N ILE A 17 -4.72 -1.55 -23.02
CA ILE A 17 -3.55 -1.04 -22.30
C ILE A 17 -3.69 0.47 -22.02
N ASP A 18 -4.17 1.24 -22.99
CA ASP A 18 -4.44 2.68 -22.82
C ASP A 18 -5.52 2.94 -21.76
N LEU A 19 -6.61 2.20 -21.79
CA LEU A 19 -7.67 2.28 -20.77
C LEU A 19 -7.14 1.92 -19.36
N ALA A 20 -6.35 0.85 -19.24
CA ALA A 20 -5.73 0.47 -17.97
C ALA A 20 -4.83 1.57 -17.41
N LYS A 21 -4.05 2.25 -18.25
CA LYS A 21 -3.23 3.39 -17.85
C LYS A 21 -4.05 4.60 -17.41
N GLN A 22 -5.18 4.86 -18.07
CA GLN A 22 -6.08 5.95 -17.68
C GLN A 22 -6.70 5.65 -16.30
N GLU A 23 -7.16 4.43 -16.07
CA GLU A 23 -7.63 3.98 -14.76
C GLU A 23 -6.56 4.15 -13.68
N GLY A 24 -5.35 3.63 -13.91
CA GLY A 24 -4.25 3.76 -12.96
C GLY A 24 -3.87 5.21 -12.69
N ALA A 25 -3.86 6.07 -13.71
CA ALA A 25 -3.63 7.51 -13.52
C ALA A 25 -4.71 8.15 -12.63
N LEU A 26 -5.97 7.74 -12.73
CA LEU A 26 -7.03 8.22 -11.82
C LEU A 26 -6.76 7.77 -10.38
N TYR A 27 -6.37 6.51 -10.18
CA TYR A 27 -6.00 5.98 -8.87
C TYR A 27 -4.82 6.77 -8.27
N GLN A 28 -3.77 7.05 -9.05
CA GLN A 28 -2.61 7.81 -8.57
C GLN A 28 -2.98 9.23 -8.13
N ARG A 29 -3.98 9.88 -8.76
CA ARG A 29 -4.46 11.18 -8.29
C ARG A 29 -5.13 11.08 -6.93
N ALA A 30 -5.90 10.01 -6.68
CA ALA A 30 -6.49 9.76 -5.37
C ALA A 30 -5.42 9.48 -4.31
N LEU A 31 -4.43 8.64 -4.63
CA LEU A 31 -3.30 8.34 -3.75
C LEU A 31 -2.51 9.60 -3.41
N LYS A 32 -2.21 10.43 -4.42
CA LYS A 32 -1.54 11.71 -4.22
C LYS A 32 -2.35 12.65 -3.31
N TYR A 33 -3.66 12.72 -3.50
CA TYR A 33 -4.52 13.53 -2.63
C TYR A 33 -4.47 13.04 -1.18
N MET A 34 -4.58 11.72 -0.95
CA MET A 34 -4.46 11.12 0.38
C MET A 34 -3.12 11.48 1.05
N ILE A 35 -2.00 11.22 0.37
CA ILE A 35 -0.64 11.51 0.86
C ILE A 35 -0.42 13.00 1.15
N GLU A 36 -0.91 13.90 0.29
CA GLU A 36 -0.57 15.34 0.38
C GLU A 36 -1.58 16.18 1.17
N LYS A 37 -2.80 15.67 1.41
CA LYS A 37 -3.91 16.47 1.93
C LYS A 37 -4.68 15.84 3.08
N VAL A 38 -4.60 14.52 3.24
CA VAL A 38 -5.36 13.80 4.27
C VAL A 38 -4.40 13.34 5.37
N ALA A 39 -3.37 12.59 4.99
CA ALA A 39 -2.44 11.99 5.91
C ALA A 39 -1.49 12.98 6.59
N ASP A 40 -1.03 12.63 7.80
CA ASP A 40 -0.01 13.37 8.55
C ASP A 40 1.40 13.22 7.94
N GLY A 41 1.61 12.15 7.18
CA GLY A 41 2.84 11.93 6.42
C GLY A 41 2.65 10.88 5.33
N GLY A 42 3.41 10.99 4.25
CA GLY A 42 3.35 10.02 3.17
C GLY A 42 4.38 10.31 2.09
N ASP A 43 4.71 9.29 1.32
CA ASP A 43 5.56 9.37 0.13
C ASP A 43 5.29 8.15 -0.76
N ALA A 44 5.76 8.18 -2.00
CA ALA A 44 5.68 7.05 -2.91
C ALA A 44 6.94 6.92 -3.76
N LYS A 45 7.36 5.67 -4.02
CA LYS A 45 8.49 5.39 -4.91
C LYS A 45 8.38 4.06 -5.63
N ARG A 46 9.18 3.93 -6.68
CA ARG A 46 9.25 2.71 -7.49
C ARG A 46 10.10 1.64 -6.80
N ALA A 47 9.60 0.40 -6.80
CA ALA A 47 10.30 -0.78 -6.31
C ALA A 47 10.03 -1.97 -7.23
N GLY A 48 10.97 -2.28 -8.12
CA GLY A 48 10.82 -3.37 -9.09
C GLY A 48 9.66 -3.14 -10.07
N ASP A 49 8.71 -4.07 -10.10
CA ASP A 49 7.49 -3.98 -10.92
C ASP A 49 6.38 -3.13 -10.27
N TYR A 50 6.63 -2.60 -9.07
CA TYR A 50 5.65 -1.85 -8.28
C TYR A 50 5.99 -0.35 -8.18
N LEU A 51 4.97 0.46 -8.01
CA LEU A 51 5.03 1.73 -7.30
C LEU A 51 4.39 1.51 -5.93
N VAL A 52 5.13 1.83 -4.88
CA VAL A 52 4.70 1.66 -3.49
C VAL A 52 4.60 3.04 -2.85
N GLY A 53 3.42 3.37 -2.34
CA GLY A 53 3.17 4.54 -1.52
C GLY A 53 2.86 4.13 -0.09
N TYR A 54 3.20 4.99 0.87
CA TYR A 54 2.70 4.91 2.23
C TYR A 54 1.98 6.20 2.59
N ALA A 55 1.03 6.08 3.51
CA ALA A 55 0.44 7.19 4.24
C ALA A 55 0.40 6.82 5.73
N GLN A 56 0.59 7.81 6.59
CA GLN A 56 0.51 7.68 8.03
C GLN A 56 -0.53 8.66 8.55
N GLU A 57 -1.50 8.13 9.29
CA GLU A 57 -2.55 8.88 9.96
C GLU A 57 -2.60 8.48 11.44
N ARG A 58 -3.43 9.16 12.22
CA ARG A 58 -3.73 8.75 13.61
C ARG A 58 -4.50 7.43 13.58
N ALA A 59 -4.47 6.66 14.67
CA ALA A 59 -5.18 5.39 14.68
C ALA A 59 -6.69 5.61 14.52
N GLU A 60 -7.30 4.86 13.60
CA GLU A 60 -8.70 4.98 13.23
C GLU A 60 -9.50 3.71 13.52
N GLY A 61 -10.78 3.92 13.82
CA GLY A 61 -11.77 2.85 13.93
C GLY A 61 -12.15 2.29 12.57
N MET A 62 -12.57 1.03 12.54
CA MET A 62 -13.00 0.37 11.31
C MET A 62 -14.10 -0.65 11.55
N TYR A 63 -14.90 -0.90 10.51
CA TYR A 63 -15.84 -2.02 10.52
C TYR A 63 -15.11 -3.34 10.34
N VAL A 64 -15.36 -4.27 11.26
CA VAL A 64 -14.84 -5.64 11.22
C VAL A 64 -16.00 -6.62 11.06
N LEU A 65 -15.87 -7.58 10.15
CA LEU A 65 -16.85 -8.64 10.00
C LEU A 65 -16.80 -9.61 11.18
N LYS A 66 -17.91 -9.72 11.91
CA LYS A 66 -18.10 -10.61 13.07
C LYS A 66 -19.06 -11.74 12.72
N GLY A 67 -18.86 -12.37 11.58
CA GLY A 67 -19.76 -13.37 11.02
C GLY A 67 -20.66 -12.81 9.92
N GLU A 68 -21.37 -13.70 9.24
CA GLU A 68 -22.12 -13.38 8.02
C GLU A 68 -23.13 -12.24 8.25
N GLY A 69 -23.06 -11.22 7.41
CA GLY A 69 -23.95 -10.05 7.46
C GLY A 69 -23.78 -9.12 8.67
N ARG A 70 -22.81 -9.36 9.56
CA ARG A 70 -22.63 -8.57 10.79
C ARG A 70 -21.29 -7.83 10.80
N LEU A 71 -21.32 -6.55 10.46
CA LEU A 71 -20.19 -5.63 10.65
C LEU A 71 -20.31 -4.93 12.01
N GLU A 72 -19.21 -4.89 12.76
CA GLU A 72 -19.11 -4.15 14.01
C GLU A 72 -17.99 -3.11 13.92
N TRP A 73 -18.31 -1.88 14.29
CA TRP A 73 -17.32 -0.83 14.43
C TRP A 73 -16.38 -1.18 15.59
N THR A 74 -15.09 -1.21 15.32
CA THR A 74 -14.04 -1.50 16.30
C THR A 74 -13.11 -0.30 16.36
N GLU A 75 -13.06 0.36 17.51
CA GLU A 75 -12.11 1.44 17.77
C GLU A 75 -10.70 0.90 18.05
N PRO A 76 -9.65 1.70 17.78
CA PRO A 76 -8.32 1.46 18.32
C PRO A 76 -8.37 1.38 19.83
N THR A 77 -7.57 0.48 20.42
CA THR A 77 -7.50 0.34 21.88
C THR A 77 -6.28 1.08 22.42
N ASP A 78 -5.11 0.49 22.21
CA ASP A 78 -3.83 1.11 22.56
C ASP A 78 -3.13 1.72 21.34
N GLU A 79 -3.50 1.29 20.13
CA GLU A 79 -2.92 1.75 18.88
C GLU A 79 -3.06 3.27 18.73
N ASN A 80 -2.01 3.88 18.17
CA ASN A 80 -1.91 5.33 18.05
C ASN A 80 -1.26 5.77 16.72
N CYS A 81 -1.16 4.88 15.73
CA CYS A 81 -0.63 5.17 14.41
C CYS A 81 -1.35 4.25 13.42
N HIS A 82 -2.07 4.82 12.45
CA HIS A 82 -2.57 4.07 11.30
C HIS A 82 -1.53 4.16 10.18
N LEU A 83 -1.00 3.01 9.77
CA LEU A 83 -0.10 2.91 8.63
C LEU A 83 -0.87 2.34 7.44
N GLU A 84 -0.87 3.08 6.34
CA GLU A 84 -1.41 2.65 5.06
C GLU A 84 -0.31 2.44 4.03
N VAL A 85 -0.53 1.47 3.14
CA VAL A 85 0.34 1.11 2.03
C VAL A 85 -0.50 0.93 0.77
N ALA A 86 -0.19 1.68 -0.27
CA ALA A 86 -0.75 1.51 -1.60
C ALA A 86 0.28 0.87 -2.52
N VAL A 87 -0.06 -0.25 -3.15
CA VAL A 87 0.82 -0.92 -4.11
C VAL A 87 0.14 -0.96 -5.48
N THR A 88 0.83 -0.43 -6.47
CA THR A 88 0.34 -0.35 -7.85
C THR A 88 1.34 -0.90 -8.85
N ASP A 89 0.86 -1.33 -10.00
CA ASP A 89 1.68 -1.74 -11.14
C ASP A 89 2.53 -0.54 -11.63
N ALA A 90 3.84 -0.70 -11.76
CA ALA A 90 4.70 0.43 -12.16
C ALA A 90 4.56 0.88 -13.62
N LEU A 91 3.84 0.13 -14.47
CA LEU A 91 3.67 0.37 -15.89
C LEU A 91 2.29 0.93 -16.24
N ASP A 92 1.23 0.45 -15.59
CA ASP A 92 -0.14 0.96 -15.77
C ASP A 92 -0.72 1.69 -14.57
N GLN A 93 -0.04 1.66 -13.42
CA GLN A 93 -0.36 2.41 -12.20
C GLN A 93 -1.68 1.99 -11.51
N ARG A 94 -2.28 0.88 -11.92
CA ARG A 94 -3.47 0.34 -11.25
C ARG A 94 -3.09 -0.35 -9.94
N PHE A 95 -4.01 -0.28 -8.99
CA PHE A 95 -3.89 -0.98 -7.71
C PHE A 95 -3.81 -2.50 -7.89
N ILE A 96 -2.94 -3.14 -7.12
CA ILE A 96 -2.79 -4.60 -7.12
C ILE A 96 -3.37 -5.16 -5.82
N PRO A 97 -4.53 -5.84 -5.87
CA PRO A 97 -5.10 -6.52 -4.71
C PRO A 97 -4.40 -7.87 -4.45
N GLY A 98 -4.73 -8.51 -3.31
CA GLY A 98 -4.29 -9.88 -2.99
C GLY A 98 -2.82 -10.03 -2.62
N LEU A 99 -2.09 -8.93 -2.41
CA LEU A 99 -0.72 -8.95 -1.90
C LEU A 99 -0.66 -9.32 -0.42
N LYS A 100 0.43 -10.01 -0.04
CA LYS A 100 0.84 -10.19 1.36
C LYS A 100 1.94 -9.18 1.66
N ILE A 101 1.64 -8.26 2.57
CA ILE A 101 2.50 -7.12 2.92
C ILE A 101 2.85 -7.19 4.41
N GLU A 102 4.13 -7.08 4.70
CA GLU A 102 4.65 -6.88 6.05
C GLU A 102 5.31 -5.50 6.14
N ALA A 103 5.13 -4.81 7.26
CA ALA A 103 5.82 -3.55 7.55
C ALA A 103 6.59 -3.63 8.88
N THR A 104 7.67 -2.87 8.98
CA THR A 104 8.43 -2.64 10.22
C THR A 104 8.72 -1.16 10.34
N LEU A 105 8.38 -0.58 11.49
CA LEU A 105 8.68 0.81 11.84
C LEU A 105 9.81 0.84 12.85
N THR A 106 10.89 1.57 12.56
CA THR A 106 12.05 1.69 13.45
C THR A 106 12.21 3.15 13.88
N PRO A 107 11.93 3.51 15.14
CA PRO A 107 12.18 4.86 15.63
C PRO A 107 13.68 5.19 15.58
N GLU A 108 14.02 6.46 15.35
CA GLU A 108 15.41 6.91 15.39
C GLU A 108 16.06 6.55 16.75
N GLY A 109 17.08 5.68 16.73
CA GLY A 109 17.77 5.20 17.92
C GLY A 109 16.95 4.24 18.82
N GLY A 110 15.78 3.78 18.36
CA GLY A 110 14.87 2.92 19.12
C GLY A 110 14.76 1.49 18.60
N THR A 111 13.90 0.71 19.26
CA THR A 111 13.65 -0.69 18.90
C THR A 111 12.65 -0.80 17.74
N PRO A 112 12.90 -1.67 16.74
CA PRO A 112 11.94 -1.95 15.68
C PRO A 112 10.59 -2.44 16.19
N ILE A 113 9.52 -1.96 15.55
CA ILE A 113 8.13 -2.34 15.77
C ILE A 113 7.69 -3.14 14.55
N GLY A 114 7.49 -4.44 14.73
CA GLY A 114 7.19 -5.39 13.66
C GLY A 114 8.26 -6.48 13.49
N PRO A 115 8.22 -7.25 12.39
CA PRO A 115 7.28 -7.11 11.28
C PRO A 115 5.83 -7.36 11.70
N PHE A 116 4.89 -6.62 11.12
CA PHE A 116 3.46 -6.86 11.25
C PHE A 116 2.80 -6.88 9.87
N GLU A 117 1.75 -7.69 9.72
CA GLU A 117 0.96 -7.74 8.50
C GLU A 117 0.17 -6.45 8.31
N VAL A 118 0.12 -5.99 7.06
CA VAL A 118 -0.68 -4.85 6.61
C VAL A 118 -1.80 -5.40 5.69
N PRO A 119 -2.99 -5.70 6.23
CA PRO A 119 -4.06 -6.35 5.48
C PRO A 119 -4.73 -5.39 4.49
N PHE A 120 -5.42 -5.96 3.49
CA PHE A 120 -6.22 -5.22 2.54
C PHE A 120 -7.42 -4.54 3.23
N LEU A 121 -7.65 -3.27 2.91
CA LEU A 121 -8.78 -2.48 3.40
C LEU A 121 -9.61 -1.92 2.23
N TRP A 122 -10.93 -1.94 2.42
CA TRP A 122 -11.82 -1.10 1.63
C TRP A 122 -11.88 0.27 2.29
N HIS A 123 -11.68 1.32 1.50
CA HIS A 123 -11.86 2.71 1.91
C HIS A 123 -12.55 3.48 0.76
N PRO A 124 -13.52 4.38 1.05
CA PRO A 124 -14.28 5.08 0.02
C PRO A 124 -13.42 5.94 -0.92
N GLY A 125 -12.25 6.40 -0.45
CA GLY A 125 -11.33 7.20 -1.26
C GLY A 125 -10.56 6.37 -2.29
N LEU A 126 -9.93 5.28 -1.84
CA LEU A 126 -9.14 4.37 -2.67
C LEU A 126 -8.87 3.07 -1.93
N TYR A 127 -8.71 1.98 -2.67
CA TYR A 127 -8.23 0.72 -2.09
C TYR A 127 -6.77 0.82 -1.66
N HIS A 128 -6.46 0.36 -0.46
CA HIS A 128 -5.11 0.28 0.06
C HIS A 128 -4.99 -0.91 1.02
N TYR A 129 -3.81 -1.08 1.59
CA TYR A 129 -3.54 -1.96 2.71
C TYR A 129 -3.34 -1.09 3.95
N GLY A 130 -3.86 -1.45 5.11
CA GLY A 130 -3.70 -0.59 6.28
C GLY A 130 -3.82 -1.33 7.60
N ARG A 131 -3.17 -0.78 8.64
CA ARG A 131 -3.24 -1.29 10.00
C ARG A 131 -2.93 -0.20 11.02
N SER A 132 -3.74 -0.15 12.07
CA SER A 132 -3.40 0.57 13.30
C SER A 132 -2.38 -0.22 14.12
N VAL A 133 -1.34 0.45 14.60
CA VAL A 133 -0.29 -0.11 15.46
C VAL A 133 0.04 0.82 16.63
N LYS A 134 0.64 0.25 17.68
CA LYS A 134 1.21 1.02 18.77
C LYS A 134 2.64 1.48 18.44
N VAL A 135 2.88 2.79 18.54
CA VAL A 135 4.21 3.40 18.54
C VAL A 135 4.50 4.09 19.89
N PRO A 136 5.77 4.13 20.33
CA PRO A 136 6.15 4.71 21.62
C PRO A 136 5.96 6.24 21.69
N GLY A 137 5.93 6.93 20.55
CA GLY A 137 5.77 8.37 20.48
C GLY A 137 5.92 8.90 19.05
N GLY A 138 5.77 10.22 18.88
CA GLY A 138 5.98 10.86 17.59
C GLY A 138 7.45 11.10 17.29
N GLY A 139 7.75 11.40 16.04
CA GLY A 139 9.11 11.71 15.60
C GLY A 139 9.49 11.02 14.31
N LYS A 140 10.79 10.75 14.14
CA LYS A 140 11.36 10.16 12.93
C LYS A 140 11.46 8.64 13.05
N TYR A 141 11.03 7.98 11.98
CA TYR A 141 11.05 6.53 11.85
C TYR A 141 11.58 6.11 10.48
N ASP A 142 12.22 4.96 10.41
CA ASP A 142 12.45 4.24 9.17
C ASP A 142 11.33 3.21 8.98
N LEU A 143 10.68 3.26 7.82
CA LEU A 143 9.63 2.32 7.44
C LEU A 143 10.18 1.34 6.40
N LYS A 144 10.26 0.07 6.77
CA LYS A 144 10.55 -1.03 5.85
C LYS A 144 9.25 -1.75 5.49
N ILE A 145 8.93 -1.84 4.21
CA ILE A 145 7.81 -2.61 3.66
C ILE A 145 8.37 -3.77 2.85
N LYS A 146 7.81 -4.96 3.06
CA LYS A 146 8.12 -6.19 2.33
C LYS A 146 6.85 -6.73 1.68
N ILE A 147 6.93 -6.99 0.38
CA ILE A 147 5.83 -7.49 -0.45
C ILE A 147 6.22 -8.86 -0.96
N ALA A 148 5.50 -9.90 -0.53
CA ALA A 148 5.72 -11.25 -1.05
C ALA A 148 5.20 -11.36 -2.50
N PRO A 149 5.76 -12.25 -3.33
CA PRO A 149 5.21 -12.51 -4.65
C PRO A 149 3.76 -13.02 -4.52
N PRO A 150 2.78 -12.44 -5.23
CA PRO A 150 1.41 -12.89 -5.13
C PRO A 150 1.20 -14.23 -5.82
N ASP A 151 0.25 -14.99 -5.27
CA ASP A 151 -0.14 -16.34 -5.72
C ASP A 151 -1.20 -16.34 -6.83
N PHE A 152 -1.82 -15.19 -7.12
CA PHE A 152 -2.80 -15.10 -8.20
C PHE A 152 -2.18 -15.45 -9.56
N MET A 153 -2.99 -16.10 -10.40
CA MET A 153 -2.61 -16.47 -11.76
C MET A 153 -2.63 -15.25 -12.69
N ARG A 154 -1.80 -15.27 -13.74
CA ARG A 154 -1.74 -14.20 -14.76
C ARG A 154 -2.11 -14.75 -16.13
N HIS A 155 -3.08 -14.13 -16.79
CA HIS A 155 -3.59 -14.51 -18.10
C HIS A 155 -3.00 -13.62 -19.20
N ASP A 156 -1.68 -13.62 -19.37
CA ASP A 156 -0.97 -12.93 -20.48
C ASP A 156 0.47 -13.48 -20.63
N LYS A 157 0.80 -14.07 -21.79
CA LYS A 157 2.13 -14.64 -22.07
C LYS A 157 3.23 -13.59 -22.24
N VAL A 158 2.86 -12.38 -22.64
CA VAL A 158 3.78 -11.27 -22.94
C VAL A 158 4.00 -10.40 -21.70
N ASN A 159 2.91 -9.99 -21.05
CA ASN A 159 2.95 -9.02 -19.95
C ASN A 159 2.87 -9.69 -18.56
N GLY A 160 2.46 -10.96 -18.47
CA GLY A 160 2.13 -11.63 -17.20
C GLY A 160 3.33 -12.17 -16.42
N LYS A 161 4.55 -12.18 -16.99
CA LYS A 161 5.77 -12.63 -16.31
C LYS A 161 6.36 -11.53 -15.41
N ARG A 162 5.59 -11.13 -14.39
CA ARG A 162 5.89 -10.04 -13.45
C ARG A 162 5.50 -10.44 -12.04
N TYR A 163 5.99 -9.69 -11.03
CA TYR A 163 5.63 -9.89 -9.62
C TYR A 163 6.12 -11.22 -9.01
N ALA A 164 7.13 -11.84 -9.62
CA ALA A 164 7.58 -13.18 -9.24
C ALA A 164 8.51 -13.21 -8.02
N GLU A 165 9.07 -12.05 -7.63
CA GLU A 165 10.07 -11.94 -6.57
C GLU A 165 9.54 -11.15 -5.38
N THR A 166 10.08 -11.43 -4.19
CA THR A 166 9.88 -10.56 -3.03
C THR A 166 10.50 -9.20 -3.29
N VAL A 167 9.76 -8.14 -2.98
CA VAL A 167 10.23 -6.76 -3.06
C VAL A 167 10.30 -6.16 -1.66
N GLU A 168 11.42 -5.53 -1.34
CA GLU A 168 11.59 -4.73 -0.14
C GLU A 168 11.78 -3.26 -0.52
N VAL A 169 11.14 -2.37 0.22
CA VAL A 169 11.20 -0.93 0.02
C VAL A 169 11.30 -0.24 1.38
N GLU A 170 12.22 0.72 1.49
CA GLU A 170 12.48 1.44 2.73
C GLU A 170 12.25 2.94 2.57
N PHE A 171 11.47 3.56 3.43
CA PHE A 171 11.35 5.01 3.52
C PHE A 171 12.05 5.47 4.80
N SER A 172 13.13 6.23 4.67
CA SER A 172 13.95 6.64 5.80
C SER A 172 13.49 7.99 6.35
N GLY A 173 13.51 8.15 7.67
CA GLY A 173 13.19 9.42 8.34
C GLY A 173 11.76 9.94 8.08
N ILE A 174 10.79 9.03 7.93
CA ILE A 174 9.37 9.39 7.85
C ILE A 174 8.94 10.03 9.16
N THR A 175 8.06 11.01 9.09
CA THR A 175 7.45 11.60 10.29
C THR A 175 6.25 10.76 10.70
N ILE A 176 6.17 10.38 11.99
CA ILE A 176 4.97 9.80 12.58
C ILE A 176 4.37 10.80 13.59
N THR A 177 3.09 11.08 13.41
CA THR A 177 2.26 11.86 14.33
C THR A 177 1.28 10.91 15.04
N PRO A 178 1.54 10.51 16.30
CA PRO A 178 0.69 9.55 16.97
C PRO A 178 -0.59 10.20 17.51
N GLY A 179 -1.66 9.42 17.55
CA GLY A 179 -2.95 9.81 18.13
C GLY A 179 -4.02 8.78 17.81
N GLN A 180 -5.25 9.08 18.24
CA GLN A 180 -6.47 8.43 17.80
C GLN A 180 -7.39 9.52 17.23
N GLU A 181 -8.24 9.15 16.27
CA GLU A 181 -9.29 10.03 15.73
C GLU A 181 -10.54 10.11 16.61
#